data_AF-A0A957ZMK2-F1
#
_entry.id   AF-A0A957ZMK2-F1
#
_cell.length_a   1.000
_cell.length_b   1.000
_cell.length_c   1.000
_cell.angle_alpha   90.00
_cell.angle_beta   90.00
_cell.angle_gamma   90.00
#
_symmetry.space_group_name_H-M   'P 1'
#
loop_
_entity.id
_entity.type
_entity.pdbx_description
1 polymer ?
#
loop_
_entity_poly.entity_id
_entity_poly.type
_entity_poly.pdbx_seq_one_letter_code
_entity_poly.pdbx_strand_id
1 'polypeptide(L)'
;MLTTPRQITRALDRVLHKVEMPARYTGGELNSVVKDWDDPAITARVALAFPDIYELGGSNLGLMVLYDLINRRADMLAERIYCPWPDFEHFMRRDGIPLYGLETRHPMRAFDIVGFSLPYEQLYTNVLTMLDLSGIPLRAADRTAGDPLIIAGGSGCYNPEPMSAFFDAMIIGEGEEVIFDVIAAYEKWRLGDWRLEIEDQAQRSQSPISNLQSPISQS
;
A
#
# COMPACT_ATOMS: atom_id res chain seq x y z
N MET A 1 7.33 -19.56 1.26
CA MET A 1 7.37 -18.45 2.22
C MET A 1 6.42 -18.72 3.37
N LEU A 2 6.71 -18.21 4.55
CA LEU A 2 5.77 -18.17 5.68
C LEU A 2 4.59 -17.27 5.33
N THR A 3 3.39 -17.56 5.84
CA THR A 3 2.17 -16.86 5.40
C THR A 3 1.34 -16.28 6.54
N THR A 4 1.67 -16.59 7.79
CA THR A 4 0.90 -16.13 8.96
C THR A 4 1.78 -15.37 9.94
N PRO A 5 1.22 -14.36 10.66
CA PRO A 5 1.93 -13.65 11.72
C PRO A 5 2.62 -14.58 12.73
N ARG A 6 1.91 -15.63 13.16
CA ARG A 6 2.43 -16.60 14.14
C ARG A 6 3.64 -17.37 13.62
N GLN A 7 3.66 -17.74 12.34
CA GLN A 7 4.81 -18.39 11.73
C GLN A 7 6.00 -17.42 11.62
N ILE A 8 5.73 -16.18 11.20
CA ILE A 8 6.75 -15.13 11.09
C ILE A 8 7.38 -14.86 12.45
N THR A 9 6.59 -14.63 13.50
CA THR A 9 7.08 -14.46 14.89
C THR A 9 8.02 -15.59 15.31
N ARG A 10 7.60 -16.85 15.11
CA ARG A 10 8.43 -18.01 15.46
C ARG A 10 9.74 -18.10 14.68
N ALA A 11 9.78 -17.59 13.46
CA ALA A 11 11.01 -17.53 12.67
C ALA A 11 11.92 -16.41 13.17
N LEU A 12 11.35 -15.23 13.47
CA LEU A 12 12.08 -14.10 14.05
C LEU A 12 12.78 -14.48 15.37
N ASP A 13 12.10 -15.20 16.26
CA ASP A 13 12.68 -15.65 17.54
C ASP A 13 13.99 -16.46 17.34
N ARG A 14 14.14 -17.16 16.20
CA ARG A 14 15.32 -17.98 15.88
C ARG A 14 16.43 -17.23 15.17
N VAL A 15 16.13 -16.06 14.63
CA VAL A 15 17.02 -15.32 13.72
C VAL A 15 17.48 -14.01 14.33
N LEU A 16 16.63 -13.28 15.06
CA LEU A 16 16.92 -11.92 15.51
C LEU A 16 18.16 -11.82 16.40
N HIS A 17 18.49 -12.83 17.19
CA HIS A 17 19.72 -12.82 18.00
C HIS A 17 21.01 -12.94 17.16
N LYS A 18 20.91 -13.10 15.84
CA LYS A 18 22.03 -13.27 14.89
C LYS A 18 22.21 -12.07 13.95
N VAL A 19 21.34 -11.06 14.02
CA VAL A 19 21.39 -9.88 13.15
C VAL A 19 21.92 -8.66 13.89
N GLU A 20 22.46 -7.72 13.15
CA GLU A 20 22.85 -6.41 13.60
C GLU A 20 21.58 -5.59 13.90
N MET A 21 21.49 -5.02 15.11
CA MET A 21 20.38 -4.18 15.55
C MET A 21 18.98 -4.84 15.45
N PRO A 22 18.72 -5.95 16.18
CA PRO A 22 17.46 -6.69 16.07
C PRO A 22 16.22 -5.89 16.44
N ALA A 23 16.36 -4.82 17.24
CA ALA A 23 15.27 -3.94 17.64
C ALA A 23 14.54 -3.30 16.44
N ARG A 24 15.20 -3.17 15.28
CA ARG A 24 14.59 -2.68 14.02
C ARG A 24 13.39 -3.51 13.56
N TYR A 25 13.33 -4.77 13.99
CA TYR A 25 12.47 -5.80 13.40
C TYR A 25 11.41 -6.32 14.38
N THR A 26 11.44 -5.87 15.64
CA THR A 26 10.59 -6.40 16.72
C THR A 26 9.23 -5.70 16.82
N GLY A 27 9.15 -4.42 16.47
CA GLY A 27 7.98 -3.57 16.71
C GLY A 27 7.70 -3.34 18.20
N GLY A 28 6.47 -2.93 18.52
CA GLY A 28 6.00 -2.71 19.90
C GLY A 28 6.41 -1.36 20.50
N GLU A 29 6.66 -0.36 19.66
CA GLU A 29 6.98 1.00 20.11
C GLU A 29 5.82 1.66 20.86
N LEU A 30 6.19 2.62 21.71
CA LEU A 30 5.22 3.55 22.28
C LEU A 30 4.50 4.29 21.14
N ASN A 31 3.17 4.35 21.20
CA ASN A 31 2.27 4.91 20.17
C ASN A 31 2.06 4.04 18.92
N SER A 32 2.49 2.77 18.91
CA SER A 32 2.00 1.86 17.87
C SER A 32 0.50 1.61 18.06
N VAL A 33 -0.28 1.83 17.01
CA VAL A 33 -1.69 1.45 16.94
C VAL A 33 -1.79 0.06 16.34
N VAL A 34 -2.41 -0.86 17.08
CA VAL A 34 -2.70 -2.23 16.63
C VAL A 34 -4.21 -2.41 16.61
N LYS A 35 -4.76 -2.71 15.43
CA LYS A 35 -6.17 -3.02 15.22
C LYS A 35 -6.35 -4.50 14.91
N ASP A 36 -7.54 -5.01 15.16
CA ASP A 36 -7.88 -6.38 14.80
C ASP A 36 -8.09 -6.49 13.28
N TRP A 37 -7.31 -7.35 12.62
CA TRP A 37 -7.39 -7.58 11.18
C TRP A 37 -8.69 -8.28 10.78
N ASP A 38 -9.28 -9.05 11.70
CA ASP A 38 -10.50 -9.81 11.48
C ASP A 38 -11.76 -9.03 11.88
N ASP A 39 -11.62 -7.77 12.31
CA ASP A 39 -12.76 -6.90 12.58
C ASP A 39 -13.52 -6.60 11.28
N PRO A 40 -14.82 -6.97 11.18
CA PRO A 40 -15.61 -6.75 9.98
C PRO A 40 -15.84 -5.27 9.65
N ALA A 41 -15.58 -4.35 10.58
CA ALA A 41 -15.61 -2.91 10.31
C ALA A 41 -14.41 -2.45 9.48
N ILE A 42 -13.31 -3.21 9.45
CA ILE A 42 -12.12 -2.86 8.67
C ILE A 42 -12.36 -3.18 7.19
N THR A 43 -12.47 -2.14 6.38
CA THR A 43 -12.71 -2.23 4.93
C THR A 43 -11.42 -2.07 4.11
N ALA A 44 -10.39 -1.43 4.68
CA ALA A 44 -9.10 -1.24 4.03
C ALA A 44 -7.91 -1.48 4.97
N ARG A 45 -6.96 -2.30 4.50
CA ARG A 45 -5.68 -2.59 5.18
C ARG A 45 -4.53 -2.00 4.39
N VAL A 46 -3.88 -0.98 4.95
CA VAL A 46 -2.84 -0.21 4.27
C VAL A 46 -1.46 -0.50 4.86
N ALA A 47 -0.51 -0.88 4.02
CA ALA A 47 0.91 -0.93 4.37
C ALA A 47 1.57 0.39 3.98
N LEU A 48 2.09 1.12 4.95
CA LEU A 48 2.91 2.31 4.76
C LEU A 48 4.38 1.89 4.72
N ALA A 49 4.88 1.70 3.51
CA ALA A 49 6.21 1.19 3.24
C ALA A 49 7.22 2.36 3.12
N PHE A 50 8.33 2.25 3.84
CA PHE A 50 9.49 3.10 3.65
C PHE A 50 10.66 2.25 3.14
N PRO A 51 11.21 2.56 1.94
CA PRO A 51 12.26 1.74 1.31
C PRO A 51 13.65 2.00 1.88
N ASP A 52 13.76 2.07 3.19
CA ASP A 52 15.01 2.15 3.94
C ASP A 52 14.83 1.53 5.33
N ILE A 53 15.89 1.51 6.13
CA ILE A 53 15.88 1.01 7.50
C ILE A 53 14.91 1.79 8.40
N TYR A 54 14.48 1.09 9.45
CA TYR A 54 13.54 1.58 10.45
C TYR A 54 13.89 2.96 11.02
N GLU A 55 15.16 3.24 11.33
CA GLU A 55 15.56 4.51 11.95
C GLU A 55 15.32 5.73 11.04
N LEU A 56 15.54 5.54 9.74
CA LEU A 56 15.33 6.59 8.74
C LEU A 56 13.84 6.75 8.43
N GLY A 57 13.12 5.65 8.29
CA GLY A 57 11.69 5.68 8.01
C GLY A 57 10.84 6.13 9.19
N GLY A 58 11.18 5.73 10.42
CA GLY A 58 10.53 6.18 11.65
C GLY A 58 10.70 7.68 11.93
N SER A 59 11.70 8.30 11.29
CA SER A 59 11.92 9.75 11.35
C SER A 59 11.23 10.51 10.21
N ASN A 60 10.51 9.82 9.31
CA ASN A 60 9.81 10.44 8.19
C ASN A 60 8.47 11.03 8.63
N LEU A 61 8.34 12.36 8.60
CA LEU A 61 7.12 13.05 9.04
C LEU A 61 5.89 12.66 8.22
N GLY A 62 5.99 12.63 6.89
CA GLY A 62 4.85 12.29 6.03
C GLY A 62 4.34 10.87 6.29
N LEU A 63 5.24 9.92 6.49
CA LEU A 63 4.89 8.54 6.88
C LEU A 63 4.15 8.51 8.23
N MET A 64 4.63 9.26 9.22
CA MET A 64 4.00 9.35 10.54
C MET A 64 2.61 9.99 10.47
N VAL A 65 2.44 11.04 9.66
CA VAL A 65 1.14 11.71 9.50
C VAL A 65 0.16 10.79 8.80
N LEU A 66 0.55 10.13 7.70
CA LEU A 66 -0.29 9.14 7.03
C LEU A 66 -0.69 7.99 7.98
N TYR A 67 0.25 7.52 8.80
CA TYR A 67 -0.01 6.49 9.81
C TYR A 67 -1.06 6.93 10.83
N ASP A 68 -0.94 8.14 11.37
CA ASP A 68 -1.92 8.70 12.31
C ASP A 68 -3.29 8.92 11.66
N LEU A 69 -3.31 9.55 10.47
CA LEU A 69 -4.55 9.85 9.74
C LEU A 69 -5.37 8.59 9.45
N ILE A 70 -4.74 7.55 8.88
CA ILE A 70 -5.45 6.30 8.56
C ILE A 70 -5.86 5.60 9.86
N ASN A 71 -5.00 5.53 10.86
CA ASN A 71 -5.33 4.82 12.10
C ASN A 71 -6.34 5.55 12.99
N ARG A 72 -6.65 6.83 12.78
CA ARG A 72 -7.78 7.51 13.43
C ARG A 72 -9.14 7.04 12.95
N ARG A 73 -9.23 6.50 11.73
CA ARG A 73 -10.48 5.96 11.19
C ARG A 73 -10.78 4.58 11.76
N ALA A 74 -12.00 4.36 12.23
CA ALA A 74 -12.37 3.08 12.84
C ALA A 74 -12.43 1.91 11.83
N ASP A 75 -12.63 2.23 10.55
CA ASP A 75 -12.85 1.29 9.45
C ASP A 75 -11.60 0.99 8.61
N MET A 76 -10.43 1.48 9.02
CA MET A 76 -9.17 1.28 8.31
C MET A 76 -8.06 0.90 9.28
N LEU A 77 -7.06 0.16 8.82
CA LEU A 77 -5.82 -0.03 9.57
C LEU A 77 -4.61 0.32 8.70
N ALA A 78 -3.59 0.89 9.33
CA ALA A 78 -2.30 1.12 8.71
C ALA A 78 -1.17 0.50 9.53
N GLU A 79 -0.26 -0.21 8.85
CA GLU A 79 0.95 -0.77 9.43
C GLU A 79 2.18 -0.28 8.67
N ARG A 80 3.32 -0.18 9.37
CA ARG A 80 4.56 0.32 8.81
C ARG A 80 5.42 -0.85 8.35
N ILE A 81 6.07 -0.69 7.21
CA ILE A 81 6.98 -1.70 6.64
C ILE A 81 8.28 -1.02 6.23
N TYR A 82 9.41 -1.61 6.59
CA TYR A 82 10.74 -1.05 6.33
C TYR A 82 11.59 -2.05 5.54
N CYS A 83 12.52 -1.54 4.73
CA CYS A 83 13.48 -2.41 4.06
C CYS A 83 14.43 -3.02 5.10
N PRO A 84 14.66 -4.35 5.09
CA PRO A 84 15.63 -4.96 6.00
C PRO A 84 17.05 -4.55 5.64
N TRP A 85 17.95 -4.57 6.62
CA TRP A 85 19.38 -4.48 6.35
C TRP A 85 19.88 -5.78 5.68
N PRO A 86 20.97 -5.76 4.87
CA PRO A 86 21.40 -6.92 4.09
C PRO A 86 21.67 -8.20 4.90
N ASP A 87 22.07 -8.07 6.17
CA ASP A 87 22.29 -9.22 7.05
C ASP A 87 20.98 -9.93 7.40
N PHE A 88 19.93 -9.19 7.76
CA PHE A 88 18.61 -9.75 8.02
C PHE A 88 17.93 -10.20 6.73
N GLU A 89 18.09 -9.46 5.62
CA GLU A 89 17.63 -9.87 4.29
C GLU A 89 18.14 -11.28 3.93
N HIS A 90 19.43 -11.56 4.18
CA HIS A 90 20.00 -12.87 3.95
C HIS A 90 19.25 -13.98 4.71
N PHE A 91 18.94 -13.76 5.99
CA PHE A 91 18.16 -14.71 6.77
C PHE A 91 16.72 -14.83 6.28
N MET A 92 16.09 -13.71 5.91
CA MET A 92 14.73 -13.71 5.37
C MET A 92 14.63 -14.57 4.12
N ARG A 93 15.58 -14.41 3.19
CA ARG A 93 15.65 -15.22 1.96
C ARG A 93 15.92 -16.70 2.25
N ARG A 94 16.90 -16.99 3.10
CA ARG A 94 17.27 -18.37 3.45
C ARG A 94 16.13 -19.14 4.12
N ASP A 95 15.43 -18.49 5.06
CA ASP A 95 14.41 -19.12 5.90
C ASP A 95 12.98 -18.92 5.34
N GLY A 96 12.84 -18.22 4.21
CA GLY A 96 11.57 -17.95 3.57
C GLY A 96 10.64 -17.05 4.38
N ILE A 97 11.20 -16.13 5.18
CA ILE A 97 10.47 -15.12 5.93
C ILE A 97 10.09 -14.00 4.93
N PRO A 98 8.80 -13.77 4.65
CA PRO A 98 8.40 -12.67 3.77
C PRO A 98 8.63 -11.33 4.48
N LEU A 99 8.63 -10.23 3.72
CA LEU A 99 8.51 -8.91 4.32
C LEU A 99 7.14 -8.73 4.99
N TYR A 100 7.10 -8.01 6.12
CA TYR A 100 5.93 -7.99 7.01
C TYR A 100 5.70 -6.61 7.67
N GLY A 101 4.45 -6.38 8.11
CA GLY A 101 4.04 -5.23 8.93
C GLY A 101 4.67 -5.24 10.32
N LEU A 102 5.27 -4.13 10.74
CA LEU A 102 6.01 -4.05 11.99
C LEU A 102 5.11 -4.25 13.22
N GLU A 103 3.85 -3.84 13.13
CA GLU A 103 2.85 -3.89 14.21
C GLU A 103 2.40 -5.32 14.50
N THR A 104 1.95 -6.05 13.49
CA THR A 104 1.31 -7.37 13.70
C THR A 104 2.03 -8.52 13.02
N ARG A 105 3.03 -8.24 12.17
CA ARG A 105 3.77 -9.23 11.38
C ARG A 105 2.92 -9.91 10.30
N HIS A 106 1.84 -9.28 9.84
CA HIS A 106 1.18 -9.74 8.63
C HIS A 106 2.11 -9.58 7.43
N PRO A 107 2.19 -10.56 6.51
CA PRO A 107 2.98 -10.42 5.30
C PRO A 107 2.53 -9.19 4.50
N MET A 108 3.46 -8.47 3.90
CA MET A 108 3.18 -7.29 3.08
C MET A 108 2.20 -7.58 1.93
N ARG A 109 2.21 -8.80 1.39
CA ARG A 109 1.27 -9.25 0.35
C ARG A 109 -0.18 -9.39 0.85
N ALA A 110 -0.42 -9.46 2.17
CA ALA A 110 -1.75 -9.61 2.74
C ALA A 110 -2.53 -8.28 2.87
N PHE A 111 -1.86 -7.15 2.65
CA PHE A 111 -2.49 -5.84 2.65
C PHE A 111 -3.30 -5.62 1.37
N ASP A 112 -4.20 -4.65 1.43
CA ASP A 112 -5.00 -4.23 0.28
C ASP A 112 -4.26 -3.21 -0.57
N ILE A 113 -3.57 -2.28 0.10
CA ILE A 113 -2.80 -1.20 -0.51
C ILE A 113 -1.43 -1.17 0.14
N VAL A 114 -0.38 -1.02 -0.66
CA VAL A 114 0.97 -0.72 -0.21
C VAL A 114 1.36 0.65 -0.76
N GLY A 115 1.53 1.62 0.14
CA GLY A 115 2.02 2.96 -0.19
C GLY A 115 3.48 3.12 0.15
N PHE A 116 4.32 3.33 -0.87
CA PHE A 116 5.74 3.65 -0.71
C PHE A 116 5.96 5.16 -0.57
N SER A 117 6.66 5.56 0.48
CA SER A 117 7.15 6.94 0.62
C SER A 117 8.55 7.06 0.02
N LEU A 118 8.68 7.79 -1.08
CA LEU A 118 9.92 7.98 -1.85
C LEU A 118 10.44 9.41 -1.68
N PRO A 119 11.31 9.69 -0.70
CA PRO A 119 11.92 11.01 -0.55
C PRO A 119 12.96 11.31 -1.66
N TYR A 120 13.64 10.30 -2.19
CA TYR A 120 14.70 10.45 -3.20
C TYR A 120 14.95 9.14 -3.96
N GLU A 121 15.64 9.25 -5.09
CA GLU A 121 15.77 8.18 -6.10
C GLU A 121 16.65 7.00 -5.68
N GLN A 122 17.59 7.22 -4.74
CA GLN A 122 18.52 6.19 -4.27
C GLN A 122 17.81 4.99 -3.61
N LEU A 123 16.54 5.14 -3.20
CA LEU A 123 15.77 4.07 -2.57
C LEU A 123 15.00 3.18 -3.57
N TYR A 124 15.07 3.46 -4.87
CA TYR A 124 14.33 2.70 -5.89
C TYR A 124 14.67 1.21 -5.90
N THR A 125 15.93 0.85 -5.71
CA THR A 125 16.37 -0.55 -5.64
C THR A 125 15.80 -1.25 -4.40
N ASN A 126 15.70 -0.53 -3.28
CA ASN A 126 15.08 -1.07 -2.06
C ASN A 126 13.58 -1.32 -2.24
N VAL A 127 12.86 -0.52 -3.03
CA VAL A 127 11.47 -0.84 -3.43
C VAL A 127 11.41 -2.21 -4.09
N LEU A 128 12.30 -2.48 -5.05
CA LEU A 128 12.35 -3.76 -5.76
C LEU A 128 12.68 -4.92 -4.80
N THR A 129 13.63 -4.71 -3.88
CA THR A 129 13.94 -5.67 -2.82
C THR A 129 12.72 -5.98 -1.96
N MET A 130 11.96 -4.96 -1.56
CA MET A 130 10.77 -5.12 -0.73
C MET A 130 9.65 -5.88 -1.45
N LEU A 131 9.40 -5.60 -2.73
CA LEU A 131 8.43 -6.33 -3.55
C LEU A 131 8.84 -7.81 -3.71
N ASP A 132 10.11 -8.06 -4.00
CA ASP A 132 10.66 -9.40 -4.17
C ASP A 132 10.58 -10.23 -2.87
N LEU A 133 10.99 -9.65 -1.73
CA LEU A 133 10.88 -10.30 -0.40
C LEU A 133 9.42 -10.57 0.00
N SER A 134 8.47 -9.81 -0.54
CA SER A 134 7.04 -10.00 -0.30
C SER A 134 6.40 -11.04 -1.23
N GLY A 135 7.14 -11.48 -2.26
CA GLY A 135 6.61 -12.30 -3.33
C GLY A 135 5.52 -11.59 -4.14
N ILE A 136 5.56 -10.26 -4.22
CA ILE A 136 4.68 -9.45 -5.07
C ILE A 136 5.35 -9.30 -6.44
N PRO A 137 4.64 -9.46 -7.57
CA PRO A 137 5.23 -9.23 -8.89
C PRO A 137 5.89 -7.85 -9.00
N LEU A 138 7.13 -7.82 -9.51
CA LEU A 138 7.91 -6.59 -9.61
C LEU A 138 7.22 -5.58 -10.53
N ARG A 139 6.83 -6.01 -11.74
CA ARG A 139 6.17 -5.13 -12.70
C ARG A 139 4.68 -5.06 -12.43
N ALA A 140 4.12 -3.86 -12.55
CA ALA A 140 2.69 -3.62 -12.43
C ALA A 140 1.87 -4.47 -13.42
N ALA A 141 2.38 -4.64 -14.64
CA ALA A 141 1.73 -5.45 -15.69
C ALA A 141 1.59 -6.95 -15.35
N ASP A 142 2.37 -7.46 -14.39
CA ASP A 142 2.34 -8.87 -13.97
C ASP A 142 1.44 -9.09 -12.74
N ARG A 143 0.82 -8.04 -12.18
CA ARG A 143 -0.07 -8.12 -11.02
C ARG A 143 -1.48 -8.52 -11.41
N THR A 144 -2.15 -9.18 -10.48
CA THR A 144 -3.54 -9.61 -10.60
C THR A 144 -4.41 -8.91 -9.56
N ALA A 145 -5.73 -9.08 -9.64
CA ALA A 145 -6.65 -8.58 -8.62
C ALA A 145 -6.46 -9.20 -7.22
N GLY A 146 -5.66 -10.28 -7.10
CA GLY A 146 -5.28 -10.88 -5.83
C GLY A 146 -4.01 -10.29 -5.20
N ASP A 147 -3.33 -9.37 -5.90
CA ASP A 147 -2.15 -8.66 -5.39
C ASP A 147 -2.56 -7.28 -4.82
N PRO A 148 -1.82 -6.73 -3.85
CA PRO A 148 -2.10 -5.39 -3.34
C PRO A 148 -1.90 -4.32 -4.41
N LEU A 149 -2.65 -3.22 -4.30
CA LEU A 149 -2.39 -2.01 -5.07
C LEU A 149 -1.08 -1.37 -4.58
N ILE A 150 -0.10 -1.23 -5.47
CA ILE A 150 1.21 -0.65 -5.16
C ILE A 150 1.25 0.79 -5.64
N ILE A 151 1.27 1.73 -4.68
CA ILE A 151 1.34 3.16 -4.95
C ILE A 151 2.63 3.77 -4.39
N ALA A 152 3.02 4.92 -4.93
CA ALA A 152 4.11 5.74 -4.38
C ALA A 152 3.69 7.19 -4.16
N GLY A 153 4.33 7.86 -3.21
CA GLY A 153 4.29 9.31 -3.03
C GLY A 153 5.64 9.86 -2.59
N GLY A 154 5.72 11.17 -2.36
CA GLY A 154 6.94 11.87 -1.97
C GLY A 154 7.73 12.44 -3.14
N SER A 155 8.79 13.19 -2.85
CA SER A 155 9.56 13.95 -3.84
C SER A 155 10.22 13.10 -4.94
N GLY A 156 10.50 11.83 -4.66
CA GLY A 156 10.96 10.87 -5.67
C GLY A 156 9.94 10.57 -6.76
N CYS A 157 8.68 10.98 -6.61
CA CYS A 157 7.65 10.84 -7.64
C CYS A 157 7.66 11.98 -8.68
N TYR A 158 8.46 13.05 -8.49
CA TYR A 158 8.60 14.11 -9.50
C TYR A 158 9.33 13.64 -10.77
N ASN A 159 10.10 12.54 -10.68
CA ASN A 159 10.73 11.85 -11.81
C ASN A 159 10.19 10.42 -11.91
N PRO A 160 8.92 10.21 -12.34
CA PRO A 160 8.27 8.91 -12.22
C PRO A 160 8.77 7.87 -13.23
N GLU A 161 9.33 8.30 -14.36
CA GLU A 161 9.67 7.44 -15.50
C GLU A 161 10.54 6.21 -15.14
N PRO A 162 11.60 6.31 -14.32
CA PRO A 162 12.43 5.15 -13.98
C PRO A 162 11.68 4.07 -13.19
N MET A 163 10.62 4.44 -12.48
CA MET A 163 9.87 3.54 -11.59
C MET A 163 8.45 3.24 -12.08
N SER A 164 8.01 3.87 -13.17
CA SER A 164 6.64 3.76 -13.69
C SER A 164 6.21 2.31 -13.99
N ALA A 165 7.15 1.45 -14.41
CA ALA A 165 6.87 0.05 -14.68
C ALA A 165 6.58 -0.81 -13.43
N PHE A 166 6.90 -0.30 -12.23
CA PHE A 166 6.82 -1.05 -10.97
C PHE A 166 5.68 -0.56 -10.06
N PHE A 167 5.09 0.60 -10.31
CA PHE A 167 3.98 1.14 -9.53
C PHE A 167 2.66 1.09 -10.33
N ASP A 168 1.56 0.83 -9.64
CA ASP A 168 0.22 0.90 -10.24
C ASP A 168 -0.25 2.36 -10.33
N ALA A 169 0.18 3.20 -9.38
CA ALA A 169 0.01 4.64 -9.42
C ALA A 169 1.14 5.37 -8.67
N MET A 170 1.49 6.58 -9.11
CA MET A 170 2.43 7.47 -8.43
C MET A 170 1.77 8.82 -8.17
N ILE A 171 1.77 9.26 -6.93
CA ILE A 171 1.11 10.47 -6.45
C ILE A 171 2.15 11.60 -6.46
N ILE A 172 1.85 12.66 -7.19
CA ILE A 172 2.66 13.88 -7.24
C ILE A 172 1.96 14.94 -6.39
N GLY A 173 2.67 15.47 -5.39
CA GLY A 173 2.12 16.46 -4.45
C GLY A 173 2.00 15.90 -3.03
N GLU A 174 1.07 16.46 -2.26
CA GLU A 174 0.85 16.12 -0.85
C GLU A 174 -0.01 14.86 -0.73
N GLY A 175 0.61 13.74 -0.38
CA GLY A 175 -0.09 12.46 -0.25
C GLY A 175 -1.15 12.44 0.85
N GLU A 176 -1.01 13.28 1.87
CA GLU A 176 -1.94 13.36 3.01
C GLU A 176 -3.33 13.85 2.60
N GLU A 177 -3.42 14.73 1.58
CA GLU A 177 -4.70 15.24 1.09
C GLU A 177 -5.46 14.21 0.24
N VAL A 178 -4.73 13.31 -0.43
CA VAL A 178 -5.27 12.42 -1.48
C VAL A 178 -5.41 10.97 -1.03
N ILE A 179 -4.80 10.58 0.10
CA ILE A 179 -4.77 9.18 0.54
C ILE A 179 -6.17 8.57 0.72
N PHE A 180 -7.12 9.32 1.27
CA PHE A 180 -8.48 8.82 1.47
C PHE A 180 -9.28 8.70 0.17
N ASP A 181 -9.01 9.56 -0.82
CA ASP A 181 -9.59 9.44 -2.15
C ASP A 181 -9.07 8.20 -2.87
N VAL A 182 -7.78 7.89 -2.72
CA VAL A 182 -7.16 6.67 -3.26
C VAL A 182 -7.75 5.42 -2.61
N ILE A 183 -7.87 5.41 -1.27
CA ILE A 183 -8.48 4.27 -0.54
C ILE A 183 -9.94 4.09 -0.98
N ALA A 184 -10.72 5.16 -1.05
CA ALA A 184 -12.12 5.11 -1.49
C ALA A 184 -12.26 4.61 -2.94
N ALA A 185 -11.38 5.07 -3.84
CA ALA A 185 -11.35 4.60 -5.23
C ALA A 185 -11.03 3.11 -5.32
N TYR A 186 -10.09 2.63 -4.51
CA TYR A 186 -9.75 1.21 -4.41
C TYR A 186 -10.92 0.37 -3.89
N GLU A 187 -11.60 0.81 -2.83
CA GLU A 187 -12.77 0.12 -2.27
C GLU A 187 -13.89 0.00 -3.30
N LYS A 188 -14.22 1.09 -4.00
CA LYS A 188 -15.19 1.09 -5.11
C LYS A 188 -14.80 0.12 -6.22
N TRP A 189 -13.52 0.10 -6.60
CA TRP A 189 -13.02 -0.82 -7.61
C TRP A 189 -13.20 -2.29 -7.18
N ARG A 190 -12.88 -2.61 -5.92
CA ARG A 190 -13.03 -3.96 -5.36
C ARG A 190 -14.47 -4.44 -5.29
N LEU A 191 -15.40 -3.56 -4.94
CA LEU A 191 -16.83 -3.88 -4.90
C LEU A 191 -17.45 -4.02 -6.31
N GLY A 192 -16.74 -3.56 -7.35
CA GLY A 192 -17.26 -3.54 -8.73
C GLY A 192 -18.24 -2.39 -9.00
N ASP A 193 -18.39 -1.47 -8.05
CA ASP A 193 -19.35 -0.36 -8.09
C ASP A 193 -19.05 0.65 -9.21
N TRP A 194 -17.81 0.69 -9.72
CA TRP A 194 -17.42 1.52 -10.86
C TRP A 194 -18.24 1.22 -12.14
N ARG A 195 -18.75 -0.01 -12.29
CA ARG A 195 -19.60 -0.38 -13.44
C ARG A 195 -20.95 0.32 -13.40
N LEU A 196 -21.50 0.48 -12.20
CA LEU A 196 -22.79 1.14 -11.99
C LEU A 196 -22.69 2.65 -12.29
N GLU A 197 -21.57 3.29 -11.95
CA GLU A 197 -21.32 4.70 -12.28
C GLU A 197 -21.16 4.92 -13.80
N ILE A 198 -20.49 4.02 -14.53
CA ILE A 198 -20.38 4.10 -16.00
C ILE A 198 -21.74 3.89 -16.66
N GLU A 199 -22.54 2.94 -16.18
CA GLU A 199 -23.90 2.69 -16.68
C GLU A 199 -24.83 3.89 -16.41
N ASP A 200 -24.78 4.50 -15.22
CA ASP A 200 -25.55 5.70 -14.86
C ASP A 200 -25.09 6.93 -15.66
N GLN A 201 -23.78 7.12 -15.85
CA GLN A 201 -23.26 8.20 -16.72
C GLN A 201 -23.62 7.98 -18.19
N ALA A 202 -23.60 6.75 -18.69
CA ALA A 202 -24.04 6.43 -20.04
C ALA A 202 -25.55 6.70 -20.23
N GLN A 203 -26.38 6.37 -19.23
CA GLN A 203 -27.83 6.63 -19.25
C GLN A 203 -28.17 8.13 -19.15
N ARG A 204 -27.45 8.88 -18.31
CA ARG A 204 -27.60 10.35 -18.20
C ARG A 204 -27.15 11.07 -19.48
N SER A 205 -26.11 10.55 -20.15
CA SER A 205 -25.60 11.12 -21.40
C SER A 205 -26.49 10.85 -22.62
N GLN A 206 -27.38 9.85 -22.55
CA GLN A 206 -28.38 9.56 -23.61
C GLN A 206 -29.66 10.40 -23.50
N SER A 207 -29.82 11.19 -22.43
CA SER A 207 -31.06 11.93 -22.11
C SER A 207 -31.24 13.39 -22.63
N PRO A 208 -30.43 13.99 -23.54
CA PRO A 208 -30.78 15.32 -24.10
C PRO A 208 -31.36 15.36 -25.53
N ILE A 209 -31.39 14.27 -26.31
CA ILE A 209 -31.73 14.38 -27.75
C ILE A 209 -33.24 14.18 -28.06
N SER A 210 -34.06 13.70 -27.12
CA SER A 210 -35.49 13.42 -27.39
C SER A 210 -36.45 14.63 -27.35
N ASN A 211 -35.97 15.84 -27.02
CA ASN A 211 -36.85 17.02 -26.87
C ASN A 211 -36.72 18.08 -28.00
N LEU A 212 -36.02 17.78 -29.09
CA LEU A 212 -35.96 18.64 -30.29
C LEU A 212 -36.84 18.09 -31.42
N GLN A 213 -38.14 17.92 -31.14
CA GLN A 213 -39.16 17.89 -32.18
C GLN A 213 -40.28 18.85 -31.80
N SER A 214 -40.15 20.09 -32.25
CA SER A 214 -41.27 21.05 -32.33
C SER A 214 -41.73 21.17 -33.79
N PRO A 215 -43.04 21.41 -34.02
CA PRO A 215 -43.72 21.08 -35.27
C PRO A 215 -43.52 22.18 -36.31
N ILE A 216 -43.03 21.82 -37.50
CA ILE A 216 -43.11 22.73 -38.65
C ILE A 216 -44.55 22.73 -39.13
N SER A 217 -45.19 23.88 -38.91
CA SER A 217 -46.53 24.25 -39.32
C SER A 217 -46.69 24.25 -40.84
N GLN A 218 -47.89 23.84 -41.24
CA GLN A 218 -48.50 23.98 -42.55
C GLN A 218 -48.32 25.38 -43.16
N SER A 219 -48.01 25.41 -44.45
CA SER A 219 -48.45 26.45 -45.41
C SER A 219 -48.52 25.84 -46.80
#